data_AF-A0A2T0HM60-F1
#
_entry.id   AF-A0A2T0HM60-F1
#
_cell.length_a   1.000
_cell.length_b   1.000
_cell.length_c   1.000
_cell.angle_alpha   90.00
_cell.angle_beta   90.00
_cell.angle_gamma   90.00
#
_symmetry.space_group_name_H-M   'P 1'
#
loop_
_entity.id
_entity.type
_entity.pdbx_description
1 polymer ?
#
loop_
_entity_poly.entity_id
_entity_poly.type
_entity_poly.pdbx_seq_one_letter_code
_entity_poly.pdbx_strand_id
1 'polypeptide(L)'
;MSIKSLKSELHRLAQMIGAADESVLLIVLAVIRASSAELKEESDFPKTAGHQVDYRIQGKNESLFFPFAAMDSDQCEEMAKALIQHARQVERPGKYGAQVGVMDIRHAPPAGAWIVTWPQEGVTVDQHAAQQYSQIIEARNELS
;
A
#
# COMPACT_ATOMS: atom_id res chain seq x y z
N MET A 1 3.27 -13.19 -8.38
CA MET A 1 4.74 -13.23 -8.62
C MET A 1 5.45 -13.31 -7.28
N SER A 2 6.59 -14.01 -7.17
CA SER A 2 7.38 -14.06 -5.94
C SER A 2 8.47 -12.98 -5.94
N ILE A 3 8.94 -12.55 -4.78
CA ILE A 3 10.06 -11.58 -4.71
C ILE A 3 11.33 -12.11 -5.38
N LYS A 4 11.53 -13.44 -5.34
CA LYS A 4 12.63 -14.11 -6.03
C LYS A 4 12.49 -13.98 -7.55
N SER A 5 11.29 -14.19 -8.09
CA SER A 5 11.03 -14.04 -9.52
C SER A 5 11.11 -12.58 -9.96
N LEU A 6 10.68 -11.63 -9.13
CA LEU A 6 10.82 -10.21 -9.42
C LEU A 6 12.29 -9.78 -9.41
N LYS A 7 13.07 -10.23 -8.42
CA LYS A 7 14.51 -9.93 -8.33
C LYS A 7 15.29 -10.56 -9.48
N SER A 8 14.97 -11.80 -9.87
CA SER A 8 15.61 -12.43 -11.03
C SER A 8 15.24 -11.72 -12.33
N GLU A 9 14.00 -11.25 -12.47
CA GLU A 9 13.56 -10.52 -13.64
C GLU A 9 14.20 -9.13 -13.72
N LEU A 10 14.29 -8.42 -12.59
CA LEU A 10 15.04 -7.17 -12.47
C LEU A 10 16.51 -7.36 -12.83
N HIS A 11 17.14 -8.43 -12.33
CA HIS A 11 18.54 -8.74 -12.65
C HIS A 11 18.72 -9.07 -14.14
N ARG A 12 17.80 -9.85 -14.72
CA ARG A 12 17.78 -10.17 -16.15
C ARG A 12 17.65 -8.91 -17.00
N LEU A 13 16.75 -8.00 -16.63
CA LEU A 13 16.55 -6.72 -17.32
C LEU A 13 17.78 -5.81 -17.19
N ALA A 14 18.36 -5.70 -15.98
CA ALA A 14 19.58 -4.92 -15.74
C ALA A 14 20.78 -5.42 -16.57
N GLN A 15 20.93 -6.74 -16.71
CA GLN A 15 21.95 -7.35 -17.57
C GLN A 15 21.71 -7.06 -19.06
N MET A 16 20.45 -7.10 -19.52
CA MET A 16 20.11 -6.81 -20.92
C MET A 16 20.44 -5.37 -21.33
N ILE A 17 20.35 -4.42 -20.39
CA ILE A 17 20.62 -2.99 -20.63
C ILE A 17 22.06 -2.58 -20.28
N GLY A 18 22.90 -3.53 -19.84
CA GLY A 18 24.30 -3.27 -19.48
C GLY A 18 24.51 -2.52 -18.16
N ALA A 19 23.48 -2.38 -17.32
CA ALA A 19 23.51 -1.63 -16.06
C ALA A 19 23.83 -2.53 -14.86
N ALA A 20 24.83 -3.41 -14.99
CA ALA A 20 25.12 -4.44 -13.98
C ALA A 20 25.56 -3.88 -12.62
N ASP A 21 26.05 -2.63 -12.57
CA ASP A 21 26.62 -2.00 -11.37
C ASP A 21 25.91 -0.70 -10.94
N GLU A 22 24.86 -0.26 -11.63
CA GLU A 22 24.10 0.93 -11.25
C GLU A 22 22.82 0.55 -10.49
N SER A 23 22.48 1.34 -9.47
CA SER A 23 21.24 1.26 -8.71
C SER A 23 20.03 1.12 -9.65
N VAL A 24 19.42 -0.07 -9.67
CA VAL A 24 18.27 -0.37 -10.51
C VAL A 24 17.06 0.39 -9.98
N LEU A 25 16.74 1.52 -10.61
CA LEU A 25 15.51 2.26 -10.38
C LEU A 25 14.37 1.58 -11.13
N LEU A 26 13.49 0.89 -10.40
CA LEU A 26 12.25 0.37 -10.95
C LEU A 26 11.21 1.50 -11.01
N ILE A 27 10.99 2.05 -12.20
CA ILE A 27 9.89 2.99 -12.45
C ILE A 27 8.65 2.19 -12.85
N VAL A 28 7.64 2.18 -12.00
CA VAL A 28 6.34 1.56 -12.31
C VAL A 28 5.44 2.61 -12.96
N LEU A 29 5.18 2.46 -14.26
CA LEU A 29 4.26 3.33 -15.01
C LEU A 29 2.83 2.78 -14.87
N ALA A 30 2.04 3.37 -13.98
CA ALA A 30 0.61 3.11 -13.90
C ALA A 30 -0.15 4.07 -14.82
N VAL A 31 -0.81 3.54 -15.87
CA VAL A 31 -1.65 4.34 -16.76
C VAL A 31 -3.07 4.31 -16.22
N ILE A 32 -3.51 5.42 -15.63
CA ILE A 32 -4.90 5.61 -15.22
C ILE A 32 -5.59 6.45 -16.29
N ARG A 33 -6.73 5.96 -16.79
CA ARG A 33 -7.57 6.74 -17.71
C ARG A 33 -8.26 7.85 -16.92
N ALA A 34 -7.69 9.04 -16.94
CA ALA A 34 -8.32 10.25 -16.42
C ALA A 34 -9.09 10.97 -17.54
N SER A 35 -10.28 11.47 -17.24
CA SER A 35 -11.00 12.40 -18.10
C SER A 35 -10.37 13.78 -18.02
N SER A 36 -10.48 14.56 -19.10
CA SER A 36 -10.00 15.95 -19.13
C SER A 36 -10.71 16.91 -18.14
N ALA A 37 -11.79 16.46 -17.49
CA ALA A 37 -12.42 17.17 -16.39
C ALA A 37 -11.71 16.90 -15.04
N GLU A 38 -11.17 15.69 -14.85
CA GLU A 38 -10.42 15.30 -13.64
C GLU A 38 -9.01 15.89 -13.61
N LEU A 39 -8.42 16.15 -14.79
CA LEU A 39 -7.07 16.74 -14.94
C LEU A 39 -7.04 18.28 -14.84
N LYS A 40 -8.20 18.95 -14.74
CA LYS A 40 -8.28 20.42 -14.71
C LYS A 40 -7.95 21.04 -13.35
N GLU A 41 -7.95 20.25 -12.29
CA GLU A 41 -7.41 20.64 -11.00
C GLU A 41 -6.02 20.02 -10.89
N GLU A 42 -4.99 20.87 -10.74
CA GLU A 42 -3.57 20.53 -10.66
C GLU A 42 -3.29 19.39 -9.67
N SER A 43 -3.41 18.16 -10.11
CA SER A 43 -3.13 16.97 -9.32
C SER A 43 -2.37 15.99 -10.19
N ASP A 44 -1.21 15.56 -9.72
CA ASP A 44 -0.37 14.56 -10.39
C ASP A 44 -1.11 13.22 -10.57
N PHE A 45 -2.18 13.00 -9.79
CA PHE A 45 -3.02 11.82 -9.83
C PHE A 45 -4.52 12.14 -9.72
N PRO A 46 -5.41 11.32 -10.32
CA PRO A 46 -6.86 11.47 -10.12
C PRO A 46 -7.24 11.32 -8.65
N LYS A 47 -8.19 12.12 -8.14
CA LYS A 47 -8.68 12.04 -6.75
C LYS A 47 -9.28 10.68 -6.38
N THR A 48 -9.72 9.90 -7.36
CA THR A 48 -10.25 8.54 -7.15
C THR A 48 -9.14 7.51 -6.97
N ALA A 49 -7.92 7.84 -7.40
CA ALA A 49 -6.79 6.95 -7.36
C ALA A 49 -6.13 6.93 -5.97
N GLY A 50 -5.34 5.89 -5.74
CA GLY A 50 -4.61 5.72 -4.50
C GLY A 50 -3.70 4.51 -4.55
N HIS A 51 -2.91 4.33 -3.51
CA HIS A 51 -2.17 3.10 -3.31
C HIS A 51 -3.07 1.99 -2.78
N GLN A 52 -2.78 0.75 -3.16
CA GLN A 52 -3.35 -0.44 -2.55
C GLN A 52 -2.22 -1.33 -2.01
N VAL A 53 -2.44 -1.86 -0.81
CA VAL A 53 -1.61 -2.92 -0.22
C VAL A 53 -2.52 -4.07 0.20
N ASP A 54 -2.30 -5.24 -0.36
CA ASP A 54 -2.89 -6.47 0.16
C ASP A 54 -2.00 -7.03 1.27
N TYR A 55 -2.55 -7.13 2.49
CA TYR A 55 -1.81 -7.59 3.66
C TYR A 55 -2.69 -8.44 4.58
N ARG A 56 -2.12 -9.48 5.21
CA ARG A 56 -2.88 -10.28 6.18
C ARG A 56 -2.87 -9.63 7.55
N ILE A 57 -4.05 -9.40 8.08
CA ILE A 57 -4.29 -9.03 9.49
C ILE A 57 -4.96 -10.23 10.15
N GLN A 58 -4.38 -10.74 11.23
CA GLN A 58 -4.78 -11.96 11.94
C GLN A 58 -4.95 -13.18 11.00
N GLY A 59 -4.09 -13.30 9.99
CA GLY A 59 -4.11 -14.39 9.02
C GLY A 59 -5.18 -14.28 7.92
N LYS A 60 -6.08 -13.29 7.97
CA LYS A 60 -7.07 -12.99 6.93
C LYS A 60 -6.56 -11.85 6.03
N ASN A 61 -6.69 -12.00 4.71
CA ASN A 61 -6.29 -10.96 3.75
C ASN A 61 -7.17 -9.72 3.90
N GLU A 62 -6.54 -8.55 3.89
CA GLU A 62 -7.19 -7.24 3.76
C GLU A 62 -6.60 -6.48 2.59
N SER A 63 -7.46 -5.85 1.82
CA SER A 63 -7.07 -4.87 0.82
C SER A 63 -7.12 -3.50 1.47
N LEU A 64 -5.96 -2.94 1.82
CA LEU A 64 -5.81 -1.61 2.38
C LEU A 64 -5.66 -0.61 1.23
N PHE A 65 -6.53 0.39 1.16
CA PHE A 65 -6.50 1.42 0.12
C PHE A 65 -6.20 2.80 0.72
N PHE A 66 -5.24 3.51 0.12
CA PHE A 66 -4.70 4.79 0.57
C PHE A 66 -5.00 5.86 -0.49
N PRO A 67 -6.10 6.63 -0.34
CA PRO A 67 -6.57 7.54 -1.38
C PRO A 67 -5.68 8.78 -1.54
N PHE A 68 -5.32 9.12 -2.77
CA PHE A 68 -4.56 10.34 -3.08
C PHE A 68 -5.34 11.64 -2.82
N ALA A 69 -6.66 11.56 -2.66
CA ALA A 69 -7.47 12.68 -2.20
C ALA A 69 -7.21 13.06 -0.74
N ALA A 70 -6.64 12.17 0.08
CA ALA A 70 -6.44 12.40 1.51
C ALA A 70 -4.97 12.45 1.95
N MET A 71 -4.08 11.83 1.18
CA MET A 71 -2.64 11.74 1.50
C MET A 71 -1.82 11.59 0.22
N ASP A 72 -0.59 12.10 0.21
CA ASP A 72 0.34 11.92 -0.91
C ASP A 72 1.00 10.52 -0.91
N SER A 73 1.83 10.23 -1.91
CA SER A 73 2.50 8.92 -2.05
C SER A 73 3.45 8.59 -0.89
N ASP A 74 4.17 9.58 -0.37
CA ASP A 74 5.13 9.38 0.72
C ASP A 74 4.39 9.09 2.02
N GLN A 75 3.30 9.82 2.26
CA GLN A 75 2.37 9.60 3.37
C GLN A 75 1.68 8.23 3.27
N CYS A 76 1.27 7.80 2.08
CA CYS A 76 0.75 6.44 1.87
C CYS A 76 1.78 5.39 2.31
N GLU A 77 3.04 5.55 1.92
CA GLU A 77 4.12 4.62 2.26
C GLU A 77 4.40 4.61 3.77
N GLU A 78 4.42 5.78 4.40
CA GLU A 78 4.60 5.91 5.85
C GLU A 78 3.49 5.19 6.63
N MET A 79 2.24 5.44 6.25
CA MET A 79 1.08 4.80 6.87
C MET A 79 1.06 3.27 6.66
N ALA A 80 1.36 2.81 5.44
CA ALA A 80 1.43 1.39 5.14
C ALA A 80 2.53 0.69 5.97
N LYS A 81 3.70 1.32 6.10
CA LYS A 81 4.80 0.82 6.95
C LYS A 81 4.37 0.73 8.41
N ALA A 82 3.77 1.77 8.97
CA ALA A 82 3.34 1.80 10.37
C ALA A 82 2.30 0.70 10.66
N LEU A 83 1.29 0.53 9.80
CA LEU A 83 0.30 -0.55 9.91
C LEU A 83 0.93 -1.94 9.88
N ILE A 84 1.81 -2.19 8.92
CA ILE A 84 2.51 -3.48 8.78
C ILE A 84 3.40 -3.75 10.00
N GLN A 85 4.11 -2.74 10.49
CA GLN A 85 4.96 -2.86 11.67
C GLN A 85 4.13 -3.16 12.92
N HIS A 86 3.03 -2.45 13.13
CA HIS A 86 2.11 -2.70 14.23
C HIS A 86 1.55 -4.13 14.19
N ALA A 87 1.03 -4.58 13.05
CA ALA A 87 0.53 -5.93 12.88
C ALA A 87 1.61 -6.99 13.19
N ARG A 88 2.85 -6.77 12.75
CA ARG A 88 3.97 -7.69 13.05
C ARG A 88 4.33 -7.72 14.54
N GLN A 89 4.25 -6.59 15.23
CA GLN A 89 4.52 -6.51 16.66
C GLN A 89 3.45 -7.25 17.47
N VAL A 90 2.18 -7.07 17.11
CA VAL A 90 1.05 -7.64 17.85
C VAL A 90 0.81 -9.13 17.55
N GLU A 91 0.96 -9.56 16.29
CA GLU A 91 0.56 -10.91 15.86
C GLU A 91 1.63 -12.00 16.07
N ARG A 92 2.84 -11.61 16.49
CA ARG A 92 4.07 -12.43 16.60
C ARG A 92 4.54 -13.02 15.25
N PRO A 93 5.82 -12.85 14.85
CA PRO A 93 6.36 -13.26 13.55
C PRO A 93 6.22 -14.75 13.16
N GLY A 94 5.91 -15.64 14.13
CA GLY A 94 5.79 -17.08 13.90
C GLY A 94 4.37 -17.59 13.64
N LYS A 95 3.32 -16.81 13.96
CA LYS A 95 1.94 -17.30 13.87
C LYS A 95 1.44 -17.32 12.43
N TYR A 96 1.81 -16.31 11.66
CA TYR A 96 1.47 -16.17 10.25
C TYR A 96 2.79 -15.87 9.53
N GLY A 97 3.25 -16.81 8.68
CA GLY A 97 4.58 -16.73 8.06
C GLY A 97 4.86 -15.38 7.39
N ALA A 98 6.13 -15.02 7.28
CA ALA A 98 6.59 -13.72 6.78
C ALA A 98 5.87 -13.31 5.48
N GLN A 99 5.29 -12.12 5.48
CA GLN A 99 4.60 -11.51 4.35
C GLN A 99 5.25 -10.19 3.97
N VAL A 100 5.08 -9.83 2.70
CA VAL A 100 5.52 -8.57 2.13
C VAL A 100 4.27 -7.84 1.65
N GLY A 101 4.08 -6.60 2.09
CA GLY A 101 3.10 -5.69 1.49
C GLY A 101 3.70 -5.09 0.22
N VAL A 102 3.00 -5.22 -0.90
CA VAL A 102 3.37 -4.56 -2.16
C VAL A 102 2.42 -3.39 -2.36
N MET A 103 2.97 -2.19 -2.51
CA MET A 103 2.18 -1.00 -2.86
C MET A 103 1.99 -0.95 -4.37
N ASP A 104 0.75 -1.11 -4.80
CA ASP A 104 0.31 -0.94 -6.19
C ASP A 104 -0.46 0.38 -6.32
N ILE A 105 -0.54 0.96 -7.51
CA ILE A 105 -1.40 2.13 -7.76
C ILE A 105 -2.70 1.64 -8.40
N ARG A 106 -3.83 2.06 -7.85
CA ARG A 106 -5.17 1.72 -8.35
C ARG A 106 -5.98 2.97 -8.61
N HIS A 107 -6.79 2.93 -9.66
CA HIS A 107 -7.67 4.04 -10.05
C HIS A 107 -8.87 4.23 -9.12
N ALA A 108 -9.20 3.21 -8.33
CA ALA A 108 -10.29 3.16 -7.37
C ALA A 108 -10.05 2.01 -6.36
N PRO A 109 -10.63 2.09 -5.14
CA PRO A 109 -10.56 0.99 -4.17
C PRO A 109 -11.29 -0.25 -4.71
N PRO A 110 -10.76 -1.46 -4.51
CA PRO A 110 -11.51 -2.67 -4.81
C PRO A 110 -12.70 -2.81 -3.85
N ALA A 111 -13.72 -3.57 -4.26
CA ALA A 111 -14.91 -3.79 -3.44
C ALA A 111 -14.52 -4.42 -2.09
N GLY A 112 -14.96 -3.79 -0.99
CA GLY A 112 -14.65 -4.24 0.37
C GLY A 112 -13.24 -3.87 0.86
N ALA A 113 -12.47 -3.06 0.13
CA ALA A 113 -11.23 -2.53 0.65
C ALA A 113 -11.46 -1.67 1.89
N TRP A 114 -10.53 -1.79 2.84
CA TRP A 114 -10.43 -0.89 3.96
C TRP A 114 -9.81 0.43 3.52
N ILE A 115 -10.55 1.53 3.66
CA ILE A 115 -10.06 2.86 3.30
C ILE A 115 -9.24 3.41 4.47
N VAL A 116 -7.93 3.51 4.26
CA VAL A 116 -6.99 4.05 5.24
C VAL A 116 -7.04 5.58 5.19
N THR A 117 -7.02 6.20 6.36
CA THR A 117 -7.03 7.66 6.51
C THR A 117 -5.71 8.16 7.11
N TRP A 118 -5.40 9.43 6.87
CA TRP A 118 -4.28 10.11 7.52
C TRP A 118 -4.65 10.50 8.96
N PRO A 119 -3.71 10.49 9.93
CA PRO A 119 -3.96 10.95 11.29
C PRO A 119 -4.47 12.39 11.32
N GLN A 120 -5.33 12.65 12.31
CA GLN A 120 -5.71 14.01 12.66
C GLN A 120 -4.54 14.73 13.35
N GLU A 121 -4.60 16.07 13.38
CA GLU A 121 -3.60 16.89 14.05
C GLU A 121 -3.43 16.47 15.52
N GLY A 122 -2.17 16.30 15.94
CA GLY A 122 -1.83 15.86 17.29
C GLY A 122 -1.80 14.35 17.52
N VAL A 123 -2.19 13.52 16.54
CA VAL A 123 -2.07 12.06 16.59
C VAL A 123 -0.87 11.62 15.76
N THR A 124 -0.03 10.74 16.29
CA THR A 124 1.11 10.21 15.53
C THR A 124 0.66 9.15 14.53
N VAL A 125 1.43 8.96 13.45
CA VAL A 125 1.17 7.91 12.45
C VAL A 125 1.09 6.52 13.10
N ASP A 126 1.98 6.21 14.05
CA ASP A 126 1.97 4.92 14.77
C ASP A 126 0.72 4.72 15.62
N GLN A 127 0.26 5.76 16.32
CA GLN A 127 -0.96 5.70 17.12
C GLN A 127 -2.18 5.47 16.23
N HIS A 128 -2.26 6.20 15.12
CA HIS A 128 -3.34 6.07 14.15
C HIS A 128 -3.33 4.71 13.46
N ALA A 129 -2.16 4.18 13.10
CA ALA A 129 -2.01 2.84 12.54
C ALA A 129 -2.52 1.75 13.52
N ALA A 130 -2.23 1.89 14.82
CA ALA A 130 -2.76 0.98 15.84
C ALA A 130 -4.29 1.04 15.96
N GLN A 131 -4.87 2.25 15.84
CA GLN A 131 -6.32 2.45 15.84
C GLN A 131 -6.97 1.82 14.60
N GLN A 132 -6.44 2.11 13.42
CA GLN A 132 -6.88 1.53 12.14
C GLN A 132 -6.84 -0.01 12.17
N TYR A 133 -5.75 -0.59 12.69
CA TYR A 133 -5.64 -2.04 12.87
C TYR A 133 -6.75 -2.61 13.77
N SER A 134 -7.06 -1.93 14.88
CA SER A 134 -8.12 -2.34 15.79
C SER A 134 -9.50 -2.25 15.14
N GLN A 135 -9.78 -1.16 14.43
CA GLN A 135 -11.03 -0.94 13.69
C GLN A 135 -11.26 -2.01 12.61
N ILE A 136 -10.22 -2.41 11.89
CA ILE A 136 -10.30 -3.50 10.91
C ILE A 136 -10.77 -4.80 11.58
N ILE A 137 -10.22 -5.13 12.75
CA ILE A 137 -10.58 -6.34 13.49
C ILE A 137 -12.02 -6.26 14.01
N GLU A 138 -12.40 -5.11 14.58
CA GLU A 138 -13.75 -4.87 15.09
C GLU A 138 -14.79 -4.99 13.98
N ALA A 139 -14.59 -4.32 12.85
CA ALA A 139 -15.49 -4.36 11.70
C ALA A 139 -15.72 -5.78 11.16
N ARG A 140 -14.69 -6.63 11.17
CA ARG A 140 -14.82 -8.05 10.79
C ARG A 140 -15.71 -8.85 11.74
N ASN A 141 -15.65 -8.54 13.04
CA ASN A 141 -16.41 -9.25 14.06
C ASN A 141 -17.88 -8.84 14.06
N GLU A 142 -18.20 -7.61 13.67
CA GLU A 142 -19.59 -7.13 13.52
C GLU A 142 -20.29 -7.68 12.28
N LEU A 143 -19.52 -8.09 11.26
CA LEU A 143 -20.02 -8.68 10.01
C LEU A 143 -20.12 -10.21 10.03
N SER A 144 -19.71 -10.87 11.14
CA SER A 144 -19.74 -12.34 11.31
C SER A 144 -20.97 -12.80 12.09
#